data_AF-W2GTX6-F1
#
_entry.id   AF-W2GTX6-F1
#
_cell.length_a   1.000
_cell.length_b   1.000
_cell.length_c   1.000
_cell.angle_alpha   90.00
_cell.angle_beta   90.00
_cell.angle_gamma   90.00
#
_symmetry.space_group_name_H-M   'P 1'
#
loop_
_entity.id
_entity.type
_entity.pdbx_description
1 polymer ?
#
loop_
_entity_poly.entity_id
_entity_poly.type
_entity_poly.pdbx_seq_one_letter_code
_entity_poly.pdbx_strand_id
1 'polypeptide(L)'
;MVVHFADNSPPFYFYPFSLDIVDKSDPFDSKLTKHWPAESPVGTFMGWNLHQTKLFRDNNLPLLRVKLLKKSRCSIEDVYKVTCSQPKACRPTLAVPKNWGLNQRYDVTLQVLQVFDQATHLIVDNIPGPINLRYLCVARKTQWELKGGKRKMCLSMVTVDSEDNQRRRAASPSTNEVEWLTESGMVLTLTELDGG
;
A
#
# COMPACT_ATOMS: atom_id res chain seq x y z
N MET A 1 -5.19 -19.35 -11.27
CA MET A 1 -6.37 -19.77 -10.45
C MET A 1 -7.47 -18.74 -10.58
N VAL A 2 -8.74 -19.11 -10.34
CA VAL A 2 -9.84 -18.13 -10.26
C VAL A 2 -9.98 -17.68 -8.82
N VAL A 3 -10.00 -16.37 -8.60
CA VAL A 3 -10.22 -15.75 -7.28
C VAL A 3 -11.67 -15.33 -7.19
N HIS A 4 -12.35 -15.83 -6.16
CA HIS A 4 -13.70 -15.47 -5.80
C HIS A 4 -13.69 -14.67 -4.50
N PHE A 5 -14.49 -13.61 -4.44
CA PHE A 5 -14.65 -12.80 -3.25
C PHE A 5 -15.88 -13.23 -2.45
N ALA A 6 -15.80 -13.12 -1.12
CA ALA A 6 -16.90 -13.47 -0.23
C ALA A 6 -18.10 -12.51 -0.34
N ASP A 7 -17.88 -11.30 -0.85
CA ASP A 7 -18.90 -10.27 -1.07
C ASP A 7 -19.59 -10.37 -2.44
N ASN A 8 -19.37 -11.48 -3.17
CA ASN A 8 -19.85 -11.70 -4.54
C ASN A 8 -19.36 -10.68 -5.58
N SER A 9 -18.29 -9.92 -5.28
CA SER A 9 -17.65 -9.07 -6.27
C SER A 9 -17.17 -9.88 -7.48
N PRO A 10 -17.06 -9.26 -8.68
CA PRO A 10 -16.70 -9.95 -9.91
C PRO A 10 -15.40 -10.75 -9.76
N PRO A 11 -15.40 -12.08 -10.00
CA PRO A 11 -14.21 -12.90 -9.87
C PRO A 11 -13.17 -12.53 -10.92
N PHE A 12 -11.93 -12.94 -10.72
CA PHE A 12 -10.89 -12.75 -11.73
C PHE A 12 -9.91 -13.92 -11.79
N TYR A 13 -9.28 -14.09 -12.94
CA TYR A 13 -8.19 -15.02 -13.11
C TYR A 13 -6.90 -14.40 -12.60
N PHE A 14 -6.23 -15.10 -11.70
CA PHE A 14 -4.97 -14.69 -11.10
C PHE A 14 -3.85 -15.66 -11.48
N TYR A 15 -2.75 -15.10 -11.96
CA TYR A 15 -1.48 -15.79 -12.18
C TYR A 15 -0.52 -15.46 -11.03
N PRO A 16 -0.01 -16.46 -10.30
CA PRO A 16 0.94 -16.24 -9.21
C PRO A 16 2.17 -15.43 -9.64
N PHE A 17 2.60 -14.53 -8.77
CA PHE A 17 3.77 -13.67 -8.96
C PHE A 17 5.03 -14.43 -8.58
N SER A 18 6.11 -14.17 -9.32
CA SER A 18 7.45 -14.62 -8.97
C SER A 18 8.04 -13.75 -7.86
N LEU A 19 9.05 -14.26 -7.16
CA LEU A 19 9.78 -13.49 -6.16
C LEU A 19 10.47 -12.26 -6.76
N ASP A 20 10.93 -12.33 -8.02
CA ASP A 20 11.55 -11.20 -8.72
C ASP A 20 10.61 -9.99 -8.90
N ILE A 21 9.33 -10.23 -9.24
CA ILE A 21 8.32 -9.15 -9.33
C ILE A 21 8.11 -8.52 -7.96
N VAL A 22 8.08 -9.36 -6.93
CA VAL A 22 7.96 -8.93 -5.54
C VAL A 22 9.18 -8.08 -5.19
N ASP A 23 10.39 -8.59 -5.25
CA ASP A 23 11.61 -7.86 -4.84
C ASP A 23 11.78 -6.51 -5.56
N LYS A 24 11.47 -6.44 -6.86
CA LYS A 24 11.51 -5.19 -7.64
C LYS A 24 10.52 -4.11 -7.16
N SER A 25 9.47 -4.51 -6.46
CA SER A 25 8.49 -3.58 -5.87
C SER A 25 8.84 -3.11 -4.46
N ASP A 26 9.99 -3.51 -3.92
CA ASP A 26 10.42 -3.09 -2.59
C ASP A 26 10.72 -1.57 -2.58
N PRO A 27 9.91 -0.74 -1.91
CA PRO A 27 10.15 0.71 -1.87
C PRO A 27 11.42 1.09 -1.10
N PHE A 28 12.06 0.13 -0.43
CA PHE A 28 13.32 0.32 0.28
C PHE A 28 14.54 -0.07 -0.56
N ASP A 29 14.37 -0.54 -1.80
CA ASP A 29 15.51 -0.72 -2.69
C ASP A 29 16.26 0.63 -2.85
N SER A 30 17.53 0.61 -2.49
CA SER A 30 18.46 1.74 -2.63
C SER A 30 18.52 2.30 -4.06
N LYS A 31 18.16 1.51 -5.08
CA LYS A 31 18.07 1.94 -6.47
C LYS A 31 16.82 2.79 -6.71
N LEU A 32 15.68 2.42 -6.14
CA LEU A 32 14.42 3.16 -6.27
C LEU A 32 14.43 4.46 -5.45
N THR A 33 15.09 4.48 -4.30
CA THR A 33 15.09 5.65 -3.40
C THR A 33 15.94 6.83 -3.86
N LYS A 34 16.89 6.63 -4.79
CA LYS A 34 17.85 7.67 -5.24
C LYS A 34 17.28 8.69 -6.23
N HIS A 35 16.12 8.45 -6.82
CA HIS A 35 15.59 9.27 -7.91
C HIS A 35 14.43 10.21 -7.51
N TRP A 36 14.04 10.22 -6.23
CA TRP A 36 12.89 11.03 -5.81
C TRP A 36 13.23 12.52 -5.69
N PRO A 37 12.33 13.42 -6.13
CA PRO A 37 12.47 14.85 -5.88
C PRO A 37 12.54 15.17 -4.38
N ALA A 38 13.21 16.28 -4.05
CA ALA A 38 13.27 16.76 -2.69
C ALA A 38 11.87 17.06 -2.12
N GLU A 39 11.65 16.64 -0.88
CA GLU A 39 10.43 16.93 -0.12
C GLU A 39 10.52 18.38 0.43
N SER A 40 9.42 19.13 0.33
CA SER A 40 9.30 20.46 0.93
C SER A 40 8.22 20.46 2.02
N PRO A 41 8.40 21.17 3.15
CA PRO A 41 7.36 21.31 4.16
C PRO A 41 6.17 22.08 3.59
N VAL A 42 4.96 21.59 3.84
CA VAL A 42 3.70 22.20 3.42
C VAL A 42 2.98 22.86 4.59
N GLY A 43 3.07 22.27 5.79
CA GLY A 43 2.44 22.80 6.98
C GLY A 43 2.16 21.74 8.04
N THR A 44 1.21 22.04 8.93
CA THR A 44 0.74 21.11 9.97
C THR A 44 -0.76 20.86 9.83
N PHE A 45 -1.19 19.61 9.96
CA PHE A 45 -2.60 19.22 9.95
C PHE A 45 -2.88 18.23 11.08
N MET A 46 -3.79 18.55 12.00
CA MET A 46 -4.13 17.71 13.16
C MET A 46 -2.89 17.22 13.97
N GLY A 47 -1.89 18.10 14.09
CA GLY A 47 -0.62 17.81 14.77
C GLY A 47 0.36 16.92 13.98
N TRP A 48 0.08 16.64 12.71
CA TRP A 48 1.02 16.01 11.77
C TRP A 48 1.76 17.08 10.97
N ASN A 49 3.07 16.97 10.87
CA ASN A 49 3.86 17.78 9.94
C ASN A 49 3.77 17.16 8.55
N LEU A 50 3.32 17.95 7.59
CA LEU A 50 3.11 17.56 6.21
C LEU A 50 4.29 18.02 5.37
N HIS A 51 4.91 17.08 4.67
CA HIS A 51 5.90 17.33 3.64
C HIS A 51 5.42 16.73 2.32
N GLN A 52 5.76 17.36 1.21
CA GLN A 52 5.31 16.93 -0.11
C GLN A 52 6.38 17.20 -1.15
N THR A 53 6.50 16.32 -2.14
CA THR A 53 7.33 16.58 -3.32
C THR A 53 6.59 17.49 -4.30
N LYS A 54 7.30 18.18 -5.19
CA LYS A 54 6.64 18.73 -6.39
C LYS A 54 6.01 17.58 -7.16
N LEU A 55 4.82 17.81 -7.71
CA LEU A 55 4.21 16.87 -8.65
C LEU A 55 5.18 16.71 -9.82
N PHE A 56 5.54 15.47 -10.10
CA PHE A 56 6.44 15.15 -11.22
C PHE A 56 5.86 14.00 -12.03
N ARG A 57 6.37 13.79 -13.23
CA ARG A 57 5.94 12.70 -14.09
C ARG A 57 7.06 11.67 -14.21
N ASP A 58 6.73 10.42 -13.96
CA ASP A 58 7.55 9.27 -14.31
C ASP A 58 6.81 8.48 -15.39
N ASN A 59 7.42 8.29 -16.56
CA ASN A 59 6.76 7.66 -17.72
C ASN A 59 5.34 8.20 -18.03
N ASN A 60 5.17 9.53 -17.95
CA ASN A 60 3.90 10.27 -18.08
C ASN A 60 2.88 10.15 -16.92
N LEU A 61 3.15 9.35 -15.90
CA LEU A 61 2.26 9.17 -14.76
C LEU A 61 2.51 10.26 -13.71
N PRO A 62 1.47 10.99 -13.29
CA PRO A 62 1.62 12.02 -12.26
C PRO A 62 1.90 11.37 -10.91
N LEU A 63 3.12 11.57 -10.40
CA LEU A 63 3.54 11.07 -9.10
C LEU A 63 3.60 12.20 -8.08
N LEU A 64 2.93 11.96 -6.96
CA LEU A 64 2.96 12.83 -5.80
C LEU A 64 3.30 12.02 -4.56
N ARG A 65 4.40 12.41 -3.90
CA ARG A 65 4.75 11.84 -2.60
C ARG A 65 4.34 12.81 -1.51
N VAL A 66 3.59 12.27 -0.55
CA VAL A 66 3.20 12.95 0.68
C VAL A 66 3.83 12.21 1.85
N LYS A 67 4.46 12.95 2.76
CA LYS A 67 5.04 12.43 3.98
C LYS A 67 4.42 13.13 5.17
N LEU A 68 3.92 12.32 6.10
CA LEU A 68 3.27 12.76 7.32
C LEU A 68 4.16 12.35 8.50
N LEU A 69 4.52 13.31 9.35
CA LEU A 69 5.37 13.09 10.51
C LEU A 69 4.65 13.46 11.80
N LYS A 70 4.62 12.54 12.76
CA LYS A 70 4.10 12.76 14.11
C LYS A 70 4.98 12.06 15.13
N LYS A 71 5.15 12.71 16.28
CA LYS A 71 5.79 12.13 17.46
C LYS A 71 4.70 11.63 18.41
N SER A 72 4.84 10.41 18.91
CA SER A 72 3.95 9.79 19.90
C SER A 72 4.76 9.33 21.11
N ARG A 73 4.10 9.17 22.27
CA ARG A 73 4.70 8.67 23.52
C ARG A 73 4.31 7.20 23.76
N CYS A 74 4.53 6.36 22.77
CA CYS A 74 4.23 4.93 22.85
C CYS A 74 5.30 4.12 22.13
N SER A 75 5.46 2.87 22.53
CA SER A 75 6.43 1.98 21.89
C SER A 75 6.02 1.63 20.46
N ILE A 76 7.00 1.21 19.65
CA ILE A 76 6.73 0.68 18.31
C ILE A 76 5.79 -0.54 18.40
N GLU A 77 5.98 -1.38 19.43
CA GLU A 77 5.15 -2.56 19.68
C GLU A 77 3.68 -2.19 19.92
N ASP A 78 3.41 -1.15 20.71
CA ASP A 78 2.04 -0.71 20.99
C ASP A 78 1.34 -0.20 19.73
N VAL A 79 2.03 0.62 18.93
CA VAL A 79 1.49 1.11 17.65
C VAL A 79 1.19 -0.05 16.69
N TYR A 80 2.12 -1.00 16.60
CA TYR A 80 1.96 -2.17 15.76
C TYR A 80 0.80 -3.05 16.22
N LYS A 81 0.70 -3.32 17.53
CA LYS A 81 -0.38 -4.11 18.13
C LYS A 81 -1.74 -3.48 17.87
N VAL A 82 -1.88 -2.16 18.04
CA VAL A 82 -3.13 -1.45 17.72
C VAL A 82 -3.47 -1.60 16.24
N THR A 83 -2.48 -1.40 15.36
CA THR A 83 -2.67 -1.51 13.90
C THR A 83 -3.13 -2.90 13.48
N CYS A 84 -2.55 -3.95 14.06
CA CYS A 84 -2.94 -5.34 13.80
C CYS A 84 -4.30 -5.72 14.41
N SER A 85 -4.68 -5.11 15.55
CA SER A 85 -5.97 -5.37 16.19
C SER A 85 -7.16 -4.76 15.45
N GLN A 86 -6.92 -3.74 14.62
CA GLN A 86 -7.97 -3.02 13.89
C GLN A 86 -7.62 -2.88 12.40
N PRO A 87 -7.45 -3.99 11.65
CA PRO A 87 -6.93 -3.94 10.29
C PRO A 87 -7.80 -3.10 9.35
N LYS A 88 -9.13 -3.14 9.48
CA LYS A 88 -10.02 -2.32 8.64
C LYS A 88 -9.91 -0.81 8.93
N ALA A 89 -9.58 -0.41 10.15
CA ALA A 89 -9.48 1.00 10.54
C ALA A 89 -8.06 1.55 10.37
N CYS A 90 -7.04 0.76 10.68
CA CYS A 90 -5.66 1.20 10.70
C CYS A 90 -4.90 0.91 9.40
N ARG A 91 -5.32 -0.09 8.61
CA ARG A 91 -4.69 -0.34 7.32
C ARG A 91 -5.11 0.73 6.32
N PRO A 92 -4.19 1.55 5.82
CA PRO A 92 -4.47 2.51 4.76
C PRO A 92 -4.98 1.84 3.48
N THR A 93 -5.87 2.57 2.80
CA THR A 93 -6.39 2.22 1.47
C THR A 93 -5.63 3.07 0.46
N LEU A 94 -5.06 2.45 -0.58
CA LEU A 94 -4.13 3.13 -1.50
C LEU A 94 -4.82 4.10 -2.46
N ALA A 95 -6.11 3.89 -2.72
CA ALA A 95 -6.96 4.76 -3.50
C ALA A 95 -8.41 4.57 -3.05
N VAL A 96 -9.23 5.60 -3.20
CA VAL A 96 -10.67 5.52 -2.97
C VAL A 96 -11.41 6.31 -4.04
N PRO A 97 -12.64 5.91 -4.41
CA PRO A 97 -13.49 6.71 -5.29
C PRO A 97 -13.76 8.11 -4.71
N LYS A 98 -14.04 9.09 -5.58
CA LYS A 98 -14.23 10.50 -5.19
C LYS A 98 -15.29 10.73 -4.10
N ASN A 99 -16.32 9.91 -4.06
CA ASN A 99 -17.44 10.02 -3.13
C ASN A 99 -17.35 9.02 -1.96
N TRP A 100 -16.16 8.47 -1.70
CA TRP A 100 -15.95 7.49 -0.64
C TRP A 100 -15.91 8.14 0.74
N GLY A 101 -16.90 7.82 1.57
CA GLY A 101 -16.99 8.27 2.96
C GLY A 101 -16.12 7.44 3.92
N LEU A 102 -15.85 7.99 5.10
CA LEU A 102 -15.04 7.34 6.14
C LEU A 102 -15.61 5.98 6.57
N ASN A 103 -16.94 5.86 6.69
CA ASN A 103 -17.60 4.63 7.12
C ASN A 103 -17.52 3.51 6.06
N GLN A 104 -17.35 3.86 4.79
CA GLN A 104 -17.27 2.86 3.70
C GLN A 104 -15.91 2.13 3.69
N ARG A 105 -14.92 2.59 4.46
CA ARG A 105 -13.64 1.89 4.61
C ARG A 105 -13.79 0.43 5.05
N TYR A 106 -14.86 0.12 5.80
CA TYR A 106 -15.14 -1.24 6.26
C TYR A 106 -15.67 -2.18 5.16
N ASP A 107 -16.08 -1.62 4.03
CA ASP A 107 -16.62 -2.31 2.86
C ASP A 107 -15.51 -2.81 1.92
N VAL A 108 -14.25 -2.41 2.14
CA VAL A 108 -13.12 -2.91 1.37
C VAL A 108 -12.92 -4.39 1.66
N THR A 109 -13.02 -5.21 0.61
CA THR A 109 -12.74 -6.65 0.68
C THR A 109 -11.26 -6.87 0.42
N LEU A 110 -10.59 -7.50 1.39
CA LEU A 110 -9.19 -7.88 1.32
C LEU A 110 -9.07 -9.40 1.27
N GLN A 111 -8.21 -9.90 0.39
CA GLN A 111 -7.87 -11.31 0.33
C GLN A 111 -6.37 -11.49 0.11
N VAL A 112 -5.74 -12.40 0.87
CA VAL A 112 -4.36 -12.81 0.64
C VAL A 112 -4.33 -13.79 -0.53
N LEU A 113 -3.51 -13.50 -1.55
CA LEU A 113 -3.36 -14.33 -2.75
C LEU A 113 -2.12 -15.21 -2.69
N GLN A 114 -1.01 -14.70 -2.15
CA GLN A 114 0.23 -15.45 -1.95
C GLN A 114 0.95 -15.00 -0.69
N VAL A 115 1.60 -15.95 -0.02
CA VAL A 115 2.50 -15.73 1.10
C VAL A 115 3.91 -16.06 0.62
N PHE A 116 4.82 -15.08 0.67
CA PHE A 116 6.22 -15.28 0.29
C PHE A 116 7.06 -15.63 1.52
N ASP A 117 6.80 -14.92 2.63
CA ASP A 117 7.38 -15.18 3.93
C ASP A 117 6.44 -14.65 5.04
N GLN A 118 6.87 -14.65 6.30
CA GLN A 118 6.06 -14.19 7.44
C GLN A 118 5.71 -12.69 7.42
N ALA A 119 6.43 -11.90 6.64
CA ALA A 119 6.37 -10.45 6.59
C ALA A 119 5.96 -9.91 5.20
N THR A 120 5.98 -10.74 4.16
CA THR A 120 5.72 -10.37 2.76
C THR A 120 4.55 -11.16 2.20
N HIS A 121 3.47 -10.45 1.88
CA HIS A 121 2.23 -11.01 1.39
C HIS A 121 1.78 -10.28 0.13
N LEU A 122 1.31 -11.02 -0.87
CA LEU A 122 0.55 -10.44 -1.98
C LEU A 122 -0.92 -10.52 -1.63
N ILE A 123 -1.59 -9.37 -1.66
CA ILE A 123 -3.02 -9.25 -1.38
C ILE A 123 -3.73 -8.61 -2.55
N VAL A 124 -5.04 -8.83 -2.64
CA VAL A 124 -5.95 -8.05 -3.46
C VAL A 124 -6.87 -7.24 -2.55
N ASP A 125 -7.00 -5.96 -2.86
CA ASP A 125 -8.08 -5.13 -2.34
C ASP A 125 -9.12 -4.92 -3.43
N ASN A 126 -10.38 -5.08 -3.06
CA ASN A 126 -11.54 -4.76 -3.86
C ASN A 126 -12.40 -3.74 -3.12
N ILE A 127 -12.53 -2.56 -3.69
CA ILE A 127 -13.31 -1.45 -3.15
C ILE A 127 -14.62 -1.41 -3.92
N PRO A 128 -15.76 -1.74 -3.28
CA PRO A 128 -17.03 -1.85 -3.99
C PRO A 128 -17.52 -0.48 -4.48
N GLY A 129 -18.25 -0.44 -5.59
CA GLY A 129 -18.83 0.79 -6.12
C GLY A 129 -19.61 0.54 -7.41
N PRO A 130 -20.13 1.59 -8.07
CA PRO A 130 -20.71 1.44 -9.41
C PRO A 130 -19.75 0.79 -10.40
N ILE A 131 -18.46 1.09 -10.23
CA ILE A 131 -17.33 0.35 -10.78
C ILE A 131 -16.45 -0.01 -9.59
N ASN A 132 -16.11 -1.29 -9.43
CA ASN A 132 -15.25 -1.73 -8.35
C ASN A 132 -13.82 -1.27 -8.64
N LEU A 133 -13.20 -0.56 -7.71
CA LEU A 133 -11.77 -0.24 -7.81
C LEU A 133 -10.96 -1.37 -7.18
N ARG A 134 -10.04 -1.96 -7.94
CA ARG A 134 -9.30 -3.14 -7.53
C ARG A 134 -7.80 -2.96 -7.75
N TYR A 135 -7.00 -3.48 -6.84
CA TYR A 135 -5.55 -3.56 -7.03
C TYR A 135 -4.95 -4.77 -6.35
N LEU A 136 -3.88 -5.29 -6.97
CA LEU A 136 -2.96 -6.22 -6.35
C LEU A 136 -1.87 -5.41 -5.68
N CYS A 137 -1.53 -5.73 -4.43
CA CYS A 137 -0.43 -5.05 -3.75
C CYS A 137 0.39 -6.01 -2.91
N VAL A 138 1.69 -5.74 -2.84
CA VAL A 138 2.57 -6.41 -1.89
C VAL A 138 2.56 -5.61 -0.60
N ALA A 139 2.10 -6.27 0.47
CA ALA A 139 2.21 -5.78 1.84
C ALA A 139 3.48 -6.33 2.48
N ARG A 140 4.32 -5.43 3.03
CA ARG A 140 5.57 -5.81 3.71
C ARG A 140 5.66 -5.25 5.11
N LYS A 141 6.32 -6.01 5.98
CA LYS A 141 6.85 -5.55 7.26
C LYS A 141 8.36 -5.76 7.27
N THR A 142 9.11 -4.73 7.67
CA THR A 142 10.55 -4.81 7.87
C THR A 142 10.95 -4.10 9.16
N GLN A 143 11.99 -4.58 9.82
CA GLN A 143 12.49 -3.98 11.05
C GLN A 143 14.01 -4.10 11.10
N TRP A 144 14.67 -3.04 11.54
CA TRP A 144 16.13 -3.01 11.70
C TRP A 144 16.54 -2.04 12.81
N GLU A 145 17.80 -2.17 13.23
CA GLU A 145 18.42 -1.29 14.22
C GLU A 145 19.15 -0.13 13.53
N LEU A 146 19.02 1.06 14.09
CA LEU A 146 19.73 2.28 13.71
C LEU A 146 20.97 2.44 14.58
N LYS A 147 21.84 3.38 14.19
CA LYS A 147 22.98 3.77 15.04
C LYS A 147 22.50 4.14 16.44
N GLY A 148 23.16 3.58 17.46
CA GLY A 148 22.86 3.84 18.87
C GLY A 148 21.74 2.98 19.46
N GLY A 149 21.46 1.78 18.91
CA GLY A 149 20.51 0.84 19.52
C GLY A 149 19.04 1.09 19.19
N LYS A 150 18.73 2.17 18.47
CA LYS A 150 17.34 2.59 18.21
C LYS A 150 16.68 1.71 17.17
N ARG A 151 15.43 1.35 17.39
CA ARG A 151 14.71 0.50 16.45
C ARG A 151 13.96 1.32 15.41
N LYS A 152 13.86 0.76 14.20
CA LYS A 152 13.03 1.28 13.13
C LYS A 152 12.19 0.15 12.55
N MET A 153 10.87 0.37 12.49
CA MET A 153 9.92 -0.53 11.85
C MET A 153 9.30 0.15 10.65
N CYS A 154 9.15 -0.60 9.57
CA CYS A 154 8.54 -0.15 8.34
C CYS A 154 7.41 -1.09 7.93
N LEU A 155 6.30 -0.49 7.51
CA LEU A 155 5.18 -1.17 6.88
C LEU A 155 4.97 -0.53 5.51
N SER A 156 4.90 -1.33 4.46
CA SER A 156 4.63 -0.80 3.12
C SER A 156 3.52 -1.58 2.42
N MET A 157 2.81 -0.90 1.54
CA MET A 157 1.92 -1.49 0.56
C MET A 157 2.21 -0.83 -0.77
N VAL A 158 2.57 -1.62 -1.77
CA VAL A 158 2.90 -1.13 -3.12
C VAL A 158 2.09 -1.93 -4.11
N THR A 159 1.36 -1.26 -5.00
CA THR A 159 0.64 -1.95 -6.07
C THR A 159 1.63 -2.62 -6.99
N VAL A 160 1.28 -3.81 -7.44
CA VAL A 160 2.12 -4.60 -8.34
C VAL A 160 1.25 -5.24 -9.40
N ASP A 161 1.87 -5.59 -10.51
CA ASP A 161 1.18 -6.25 -11.61
C ASP A 161 2.14 -7.16 -12.35
N SER A 162 1.61 -8.06 -13.18
CA SER A 162 2.40 -8.89 -14.08
C SER A 162 1.80 -8.92 -15.47
N GLU A 163 2.65 -9.12 -16.48
CA GLU A 163 2.19 -9.20 -17.87
C GLU A 163 1.11 -10.28 -18.07
N ASP A 164 1.23 -11.42 -17.39
CA ASP A 164 0.24 -12.51 -17.50
C ASP A 164 -1.11 -12.10 -16.93
N ASN A 165 -1.13 -11.41 -15.79
CA ASN A 165 -2.37 -10.89 -15.22
C ASN A 165 -2.96 -9.78 -16.11
N GLN A 166 -2.12 -8.89 -16.68
CA GLN A 166 -2.56 -7.86 -17.64
C GLN A 166 -3.21 -8.47 -18.88
N ARG A 167 -2.52 -9.41 -19.54
CA ARG A 167 -3.01 -10.12 -20.72
C ARG A 167 -4.35 -10.78 -20.44
N ARG A 168 -4.49 -11.44 -19.28
CA ARG A 168 -5.72 -12.13 -18.94
C ARG A 168 -6.88 -11.19 -18.66
N ARG A 169 -6.63 -10.04 -18.01
CA ARG A 169 -7.66 -9.01 -17.82
C ARG A 169 -8.11 -8.41 -19.14
N ALA A 170 -7.17 -8.12 -20.05
CA ALA A 170 -7.49 -7.61 -21.39
C ALA A 170 -8.27 -8.61 -22.26
N ALA A 171 -8.04 -9.92 -22.07
CA ALA A 171 -8.73 -10.98 -22.80
C ALA A 171 -10.11 -11.35 -22.22
N SER A 172 -10.44 -10.88 -21.00
CA SER A 172 -11.75 -11.11 -20.40
C SER A 172 -12.76 -10.14 -21.03
N PRO A 173 -14.01 -10.55 -21.29
CA PRO A 173 -15.04 -9.63 -21.76
C PRO A 173 -15.06 -8.43 -20.81
N SER A 174 -14.99 -7.21 -21.34
CA SER A 174 -14.98 -5.99 -20.53
C SER A 174 -16.34 -5.84 -19.84
N THR A 175 -16.53 -6.53 -18.73
CA THR A 175 -17.51 -6.14 -17.74
C THR A 175 -16.96 -4.82 -17.20
N ASN A 176 -17.54 -3.68 -17.58
CA ASN A 176 -17.17 -2.34 -17.09
C ASN A 176 -17.41 -2.17 -15.57
N GLU A 177 -17.37 -3.26 -14.83
CA GLU A 177 -17.67 -3.45 -13.41
C GLU A 177 -16.41 -3.37 -12.55
N VAL A 178 -15.20 -3.41 -13.14
CA VAL A 178 -13.93 -3.38 -12.41
C VAL A 178 -12.91 -2.48 -13.10
N GLU A 179 -12.36 -1.54 -12.34
CA GLU A 179 -11.21 -0.72 -12.71
C GLU A 179 -9.97 -1.17 -11.92
N TRP A 180 -8.85 -1.34 -12.61
CA TRP A 180 -7.61 -1.83 -11.99
C TRP A 180 -6.62 -0.70 -11.77
N LEU A 181 -6.26 -0.46 -10.51
CA LEU A 181 -5.17 0.42 -10.14
C LEU A 181 -3.85 -0.37 -10.15
N THR A 182 -2.95 0.03 -11.04
CA THR A 182 -1.63 -0.61 -11.20
C THR A 182 -0.52 0.14 -10.48
N GLU A 183 -0.76 1.40 -10.11
CA GLU A 183 0.25 2.29 -9.56
C GLU A 183 -0.27 3.08 -8.36
N SER A 184 0.20 2.71 -7.19
CA SER A 184 0.11 3.46 -5.94
C SER A 184 1.01 2.79 -4.93
N GLY A 185 1.40 3.53 -3.91
CA GLY A 185 2.20 2.97 -2.85
C GLY A 185 2.19 3.83 -1.61
N MET A 186 2.46 3.18 -0.50
CA MET A 186 2.62 3.86 0.78
C MET A 186 3.77 3.21 1.54
N VAL A 187 4.38 4.02 2.40
CA VAL A 187 5.32 3.56 3.39
C VAL A 187 5.01 4.26 4.70
N LEU A 188 4.72 3.46 5.73
CA LEU A 188 4.67 3.90 7.11
C LEU A 188 6.00 3.50 7.78
N THR A 189 6.64 4.47 8.41
CA THR A 189 7.88 4.27 9.15
C THR A 189 7.69 4.70 10.59
N LEU A 190 7.95 3.79 11.52
CA LEU A 190 8.01 4.04 12.95
C LEU A 190 9.48 4.04 13.36
N THR A 191 9.92 5.09 14.04
CA THR A 191 11.31 5.23 14.50
C THR A 191 11.30 5.57 15.97
N GLU A 192 12.04 4.79 16.75
CA GLU A 192 12.24 5.02 18.17
C GLU A 192 13.05 6.30 18.39
N LEU A 193 12.60 7.12 19.35
CA LEU A 193 13.22 8.40 19.69
C LEU A 193 13.75 8.32 21.12
N ASP A 194 14.74 9.14 21.46
CA ASP A 194 15.26 9.17 22.84
C ASP A 194 14.15 9.57 23.81
N GLY A 195 13.84 8.71 24.79
CA GLY A 195 12.85 8.95 25.84
C GLY A 195 11.51 8.20 25.72
N GLY A 196 11.43 7.16 24.88
CA GLY A 196 10.29 6.24 24.82
C GLY A 196 10.51 5.07 23.87
#